data_AF-A0A8T5KSB4-F1
#
_entry.id   AF-A0A8T5KSB4-F1
#
_cell.length_a   1.000
_cell.length_b   1.000
_cell.length_c   1.000
_cell.angle_alpha   90.00
_cell.angle_beta   90.00
_cell.angle_gamma   90.00
#
_symmetry.space_group_name_H-M   'P 1'
#
loop_
_entity.id
_entity.type
_entity.pdbx_description
1 polymer ?
#
loop_
_entity_poly.entity_id
_entity_poly.type
_entity_poly.pdbx_seq_one_letter_code
_entity_poly.pdbx_strand_id
1 'polypeptide(L)'
;MFIIPFALIDLLVGIALATSAYFDFAGNNLIFYLAIVGLLKGVYSILTAMAAGFYYDVIGWIDVVAGILLMTTTWGIASHIFLYLGIIVILKGIYSFMMGLVTQN
;
A
#
# COMPACT_ATOMS: atom_id res chain seq x y z
N MET A 1 -10.38 -8.53 13.97
CA MET A 1 -11.16 -8.82 12.76
C MET A 1 -10.79 -7.94 11.55
N PHE A 2 -10.57 -6.62 11.71
CA PHE A 2 -10.28 -5.72 10.58
C PHE A 2 -8.85 -5.77 10.00
N ILE A 3 -7.88 -6.45 10.61
CA ILE A 3 -6.46 -6.38 10.17
C ILE A 3 -6.22 -7.14 8.84
N ILE A 4 -6.92 -8.26 8.62
CA ILE A 4 -6.67 -9.14 7.47
C ILE A 4 -7.05 -8.49 6.13
N PRO A 5 -8.25 -7.87 5.96
CA PRO A 5 -8.60 -7.19 4.71
C PRO A 5 -7.64 -6.05 4.35
N PHE A 6 -7.17 -5.31 5.35
CA PHE A 6 -6.22 -4.22 5.15
C PHE A 6 -4.83 -4.73 4.72
N ALA A 7 -4.40 -5.87 5.27
CA ALA A 7 -3.16 -6.52 4.87
C ALA A 7 -3.22 -7.05 3.42
N LEU A 8 -4.38 -7.53 2.98
CA LEU A 8 -4.58 -7.95 1.59
C LEU A 8 -4.49 -6.75 0.62
N ILE A 9 -5.04 -5.60 0.99
CA ILE A 9 -4.90 -4.36 0.20
C ILE A 9 -3.43 -3.99 0.06
N ASP A 10 -2.65 -4.06 1.14
CA ASP A 10 -1.20 -3.76 1.09
C ASP A 10 -0.46 -4.70 0.16
N LEU A 11 -0.76 -6.00 0.23
CA LEU A 11 -0.17 -6.97 -0.68
C LEU A 11 -0.49 -6.66 -2.14
N LEU A 12 -1.75 -6.35 -2.45
CA LEU A 12 -2.17 -6.02 -3.82
C LEU A 12 -1.51 -4.73 -4.31
N VAL A 13 -1.50 -3.67 -3.49
CA VAL A 13 -0.87 -2.39 -3.81
C VAL A 13 0.64 -2.57 -4.00
N GLY A 14 1.30 -3.32 -3.11
CA GLY A 14 2.73 -3.59 -3.19
C GLY A 14 3.12 -4.42 -4.41
N ILE A 15 2.34 -5.45 -4.76
CA ILE A 15 2.54 -6.26 -5.97
C ILE A 15 2.34 -5.41 -7.22
N ALA A 16 1.26 -4.64 -7.28
CA ALA A 16 0.99 -3.76 -8.42
C ALA A 16 2.10 -2.70 -8.57
N LEU A 17 2.56 -2.10 -7.47
CA LEU A 17 3.65 -1.13 -7.51
C LEU A 17 4.99 -1.77 -7.91
N ALA A 18 5.31 -2.95 -7.40
CA ALA A 18 6.55 -3.64 -7.74
C ALA A 18 6.59 -4.08 -9.22
N THR A 19 5.46 -4.55 -9.74
CA THR A 19 5.34 -4.98 -11.14
C THR A 19 5.27 -3.80 -12.12
N SER A 20 4.88 -2.61 -11.66
CA SER A 20 4.85 -1.40 -12.49
C SER A 20 6.21 -0.94 -12.99
N ALA A 21 7.30 -1.44 -12.38
CA ALA A 21 8.66 -1.21 -12.87
C ALA A 21 8.97 -1.98 -14.16
N TYR A 22 8.21 -3.04 -14.47
CA TYR A 22 8.42 -3.91 -15.63
C TYR A 22 7.26 -3.89 -16.63
N PHE A 23 6.04 -3.65 -16.14
CA PHE A 23 4.82 -3.61 -16.95
C PHE A 23 4.23 -2.22 -16.98
N ASP A 24 3.79 -1.78 -18.16
CA ASP A 24 3.07 -0.52 -18.29
C ASP A 24 1.61 -0.68 -17.81
N PHE A 25 1.18 0.23 -16.94
CA PHE A 25 -0.17 0.29 -16.40
C PHE A 25 -0.93 1.55 -16.85
N ALA A 26 -0.42 2.27 -17.84
CA ALA A 26 -1.08 3.43 -18.41
C ALA A 26 -2.53 3.12 -18.84
N GLY A 27 -3.48 3.90 -18.34
CA GLY A 27 -4.90 3.75 -18.67
C GLY A 27 -5.62 2.54 -18.04
N ASN A 28 -4.97 1.78 -17.14
CA ASN A 28 -5.63 0.66 -16.47
C ASN A 28 -6.53 1.13 -15.31
N ASN A 29 -7.84 1.12 -15.54
CA ASN A 29 -8.85 1.52 -14.55
C ASN A 29 -8.79 0.70 -13.25
N LEU A 30 -8.41 -0.58 -13.31
CA LEU A 30 -8.31 -1.43 -12.11
C LEU A 30 -7.18 -0.93 -11.20
N ILE A 31 -6.01 -0.63 -11.79
CA ILE A 31 -4.85 -0.11 -11.05
C ILE A 31 -5.16 1.28 -10.47
N PHE A 32 -5.93 2.09 -11.19
CA PHE A 32 -6.39 3.39 -10.70
C PHE A 32 -7.27 3.26 -9.45
N TYR A 33 -8.27 2.36 -9.46
CA TYR A 33 -9.09 2.13 -8.27
C TYR A 33 -8.28 1.52 -7.12
N LEU A 34 -7.34 0.62 -7.42
CA LEU A 34 -6.46 0.03 -6.42
C LEU A 34 -5.57 1.09 -5.76
N ALA A 35 -5.04 2.05 -6.54
CA ALA A 35 -4.27 3.17 -6.05
C ALA A 35 -5.09 4.07 -5.11
N ILE A 36 -6.33 4.38 -5.47
CA ILE A 36 -7.24 5.16 -4.61
C ILE A 36 -7.51 4.41 -3.29
N VAL A 37 -7.85 3.12 -3.36
CA VAL A 37 -8.11 2.31 -2.16
C VAL A 37 -6.87 2.25 -1.26
N GLY A 38 -5.68 2.03 -1.84
CA GLY A 38 -4.41 2.05 -1.10
C GLY A 38 -4.13 3.39 -0.42
N LEU A 39 -4.37 4.50 -1.14
CA LEU A 39 -4.18 5.85 -0.61
C LEU A 39 -5.14 6.15 0.54
N LEU A 40 -6.44 5.88 0.36
CA LEU A 40 -7.45 6.07 1.40
C LEU A 40 -7.13 5.24 2.65
N LYS A 41 -6.65 4.01 2.44
CA LYS A 41 -6.20 3.14 3.52
C LYS A 41 -4.97 3.70 4.24
N GLY A 42 -3.99 4.25 3.54
CA GLY A 42 -2.83 4.90 4.14
C GLY A 42 -3.21 6.12 4.98
N VAL A 43 -4.12 6.95 4.47
CA VAL A 43 -4.67 8.10 5.22
C VAL A 43 -5.40 7.63 6.46
N TYR A 44 -6.23 6.59 6.35
CA TYR A 44 -6.91 5.99 7.50
C TYR A 44 -5.91 5.50 8.55
N SER A 45 -4.83 4.81 8.14
CA SER A 45 -3.76 4.36 9.04
C SER A 45 -3.16 5.52 9.84
N ILE A 46 -2.78 6.62 9.17
CA ILE A 46 -2.22 7.81 9.82
C ILE A 46 -3.21 8.41 10.81
N LEU A 47 -4.48 8.56 10.44
CA LEU A 47 -5.51 9.12 11.32
C LEU A 47 -5.70 8.26 12.57
N THR A 48 -5.72 6.92 12.42
CA THR A 48 -5.82 6.01 13.57
C THR A 48 -4.59 6.05 14.47
N ALA A 49 -3.39 6.17 13.88
CA ALA A 49 -2.15 6.31 14.65
C ALA A 49 -2.10 7.64 15.43
N MET A 50 -2.51 8.74 14.80
CA MET A 50 -2.62 10.05 15.45
C MET A 50 -3.63 10.02 16.60
N ALA A 51 -4.79 9.35 16.43
CA ALA A 51 -5.77 9.19 17.49
C ALA A 51 -5.23 8.38 18.69
N ALA A 52 -4.28 7.47 18.45
CA ALA A 52 -3.58 6.71 19.47
C ALA A 52 -2.35 7.42 20.07
N GLY A 53 -2.06 8.67 19.67
CA GLY A 53 -0.92 9.45 20.16
C GLY A 53 0.41 9.22 19.41
N PHE A 54 0.39 8.45 18.31
CA PHE A 54 1.55 8.19 17.46
C PHE A 54 1.55 9.11 16.23
N TYR A 55 2.15 10.30 16.36
CA TYR A 55 2.14 11.33 15.30
C TYR A 55 3.13 11.08 14.14
N TYR A 56 4.17 10.28 14.37
CA TYR A 56 5.21 9.97 13.38
C TYR A 56 5.13 8.52 12.90
N ASP A 57 3.93 8.10 12.49
CA ASP A 57 3.73 6.76 11.96
C ASP A 57 4.30 6.64 10.53
N VAL A 58 5.61 6.36 10.46
CA VAL A 58 6.34 6.09 9.20
C VAL A 58 5.65 4.99 8.39
N ILE A 59 5.03 4.03 9.08
CA ILE A 59 4.36 2.88 8.45
C ILE A 59 3.12 3.35 7.68
N GLY A 60 2.32 4.27 8.24
CA GLY A 60 1.19 4.89 7.55
C GLY A 60 1.60 5.76 6.36
N TRP A 61 2.70 6.51 6.48
CA TRP A 61 3.22 7.34 5.39
C TRP A 61 3.68 6.52 4.18
N ILE A 62 4.27 5.34 4.41
CA ILE A 62 4.67 4.42 3.33
C ILE A 62 3.46 4.02 2.47
N ASP A 63 2.29 3.79 3.06
CA ASP A 63 1.08 3.42 2.32
C ASP A 63 0.56 4.57 1.45
N VAL A 64 0.59 5.78 2.00
CA VAL A 64 0.18 6.98 1.25
C VAL A 64 1.12 7.19 0.06
N VAL A 65 2.43 7.10 0.30
CA VAL A 65 3.42 7.23 -0.77
C VAL A 65 3.25 6.12 -1.80
N ALA A 66 3.05 4.87 -1.39
CA ALA A 66 2.82 3.76 -2.31
C ALA A 66 1.56 3.96 -3.16
N GLY A 67 0.45 4.41 -2.55
CA GLY A 67 -0.79 4.73 -3.26
C GLY A 67 -0.63 5.86 -4.27
N ILE A 68 0.08 6.93 -3.90
CA ILE A 68 0.39 8.05 -4.81
C ILE A 68 1.24 7.56 -5.98
N LEU A 69 2.30 6.80 -5.72
CA LEU A 69 3.16 6.30 -6.79
C LEU A 69 2.42 5.33 -7.72
N LEU A 70 1.60 4.44 -7.18
CA LEU A 70 0.73 3.56 -7.98
C LEU A 70 -0.30 4.36 -8.79
N MET A 71 -0.73 5.52 -8.30
CA MET A 71 -1.58 6.40 -9.09
C MET A 71 -0.80 7.03 -10.25
N THR A 72 0.46 7.43 -10.04
CA THR A 72 1.30 7.96 -11.12
C THR A 72 1.61 6.94 -12.23
N THR A 73 1.63 5.63 -11.92
CA THR A 73 1.81 4.60 -12.96
C THR A 73 0.65 4.56 -13.93
N THR A 74 -0.56 4.97 -13.51
CA THR A 74 -1.72 5.04 -14.42
C THR A 74 -1.61 6.16 -15.46
N TRP A 75 -0.72 7.13 -15.23
CA TRP A 75 -0.36 8.19 -16.17
C TRP A 75 0.89 7.86 -17.00
N GLY A 76 1.40 6.62 -16.90
CA GLY A 76 2.60 6.18 -17.61
C GLY A 76 3.92 6.63 -16.97
N ILE A 77 3.88 7.14 -15.72
CA ILE A 77 5.10 7.48 -14.97
C ILE A 77 5.50 6.26 -14.15
N ALA A 78 6.58 5.60 -14.55
CA ALA A 78 7.16 4.48 -13.81
C ALA A 78 8.66 4.72 -13.56
N SER A 79 9.15 4.27 -12.40
CA SER A 79 10.56 4.35 -12.03
C SER A 79 11.00 3.06 -11.33
N HIS A 80 12.29 2.74 -11.42
CA HIS A 80 12.87 1.59 -10.73
C HIS A 80 12.75 1.70 -9.20
N ILE A 81 12.58 2.92 -8.68
CA ILE A 81 12.31 3.18 -7.25
C ILE A 81 11.01 2.48 -6.80
N PHE A 82 10.04 2.31 -7.71
CA PHE A 82 8.74 1.71 -7.39
C PHE A 82 8.86 0.24 -7.04
N LEU A 83 9.86 -0.46 -7.60
CA LEU A 83 10.18 -1.84 -7.23
C LEU A 83 10.54 -1.95 -5.75
N TYR A 84 11.46 -1.10 -5.28
CA TYR A 84 11.92 -1.13 -3.89
C TYR A 84 10.81 -0.78 -2.92
N LEU A 85 10.01 0.25 -3.23
CA LEU A 85 8.85 0.62 -2.41
C LEU A 85 7.77 -0.47 -2.44
N GLY A 86 7.50 -1.08 -3.59
CA GLY A 86 6.58 -2.19 -3.72
C GLY A 86 6.99 -3.38 -2.85
N ILE A 87 8.28 -3.75 -2.85
CA ILE A 87 8.81 -4.81 -1.96
C ILE A 87 8.60 -4.46 -0.48
N ILE A 88 8.88 -3.22 -0.07
CA ILE A 88 8.68 -2.78 1.32
C ILE A 88 7.20 -2.92 1.73
N VAL A 89 6.29 -2.50 0.85
CA VAL A 89 4.84 -2.60 1.09
C VAL A 89 4.38 -4.06 1.14
N ILE A 90 4.92 -4.94 0.28
CA ILE A 90 4.65 -6.39 0.34
C ILE A 90 5.08 -6.96 1.68
N LEU A 91 6.33 -6.71 2.10
CA LEU A 91 6.86 -7.23 3.38
C LEU A 91 6.02 -6.76 4.56
N LYS A 92 5.60 -5.50 4.54
CA LYS A 92 4.68 -4.94 5.53
C LYS A 92 3.32 -5.66 5.50
N GLY A 93 2.73 -5.86 4.32
CA GLY A 93 1.46 -6.57 4.15
C GLY A 93 1.52 -7.99 4.72
N ILE A 94 2.62 -8.72 4.48
CA ILE A 94 2.87 -10.04 5.08
C ILE A 94 2.92 -9.93 6.61
N TYR A 95 3.66 -8.97 7.15
CA TYR A 95 3.77 -8.76 8.60
C TYR A 95 2.39 -8.48 9.23
N SER A 96 1.62 -7.56 8.67
CA SER A 96 0.26 -7.24 9.14
C SER A 96 -0.68 -8.43 9.05
N PHE A 97 -0.57 -9.24 8.00
CA PHE A 97 -1.36 -10.46 7.85
C PHE A 97 -1.02 -11.49 8.93
N MET A 98 0.27 -11.75 9.18
CA MET A 98 0.73 -12.67 10.23
C MET A 98 0.26 -12.22 11.62
N MET A 99 0.41 -10.94 11.96
CA MET A 99 -0.09 -10.38 13.22
C MET A 99 -1.62 -10.53 13.33
N GLY A 100 -2.35 -10.32 12.23
CA GLY A 100 -3.79 -10.52 12.17
C GLY A 100 -4.23 -11.96 12.43
N LEU A 101 -3.42 -12.96 12.04
CA LEU A 101 -3.66 -14.38 12.33
C LEU A 101 -3.34 -14.74 13.79
N VAL A 102 -2.19 -14.28 14.31
CA VAL A 102 -1.77 -14.56 15.69
C VAL A 102 -2.77 -13.99 16.70
N THR A 103 -3.34 -12.81 16.44
CA THR A 103 -4.29 -12.15 17.35
C THR A 103 -5.69 -12.78 17.34
N GLN A 104 -5.97 -13.72 16.43
CA GLN A 104 -7.26 -14.42 16.34
C GLN A 104 -7.26 -15.80 17.00
N ASN A 105 -6.09 -16.34 17.30
CA ASN A 105 -5.91 -17.57 18.08
C ASN A 105 -5.77 -17.24 19.57
#